data_AF-A0A9W4X8T7-F1
#
_entry.id   AF-A0A9W4X8T7-F1
#
_cell.length_a   1.000
_cell.length_b   1.000
_cell.length_c   1.000
_cell.angle_alpha   90.00
_cell.angle_beta   90.00
_cell.angle_gamma   90.00
#
_symmetry.space_group_name_H-M   'P 1'
#
loop_
_entity.id
_entity.type
_entity.pdbx_description
1 polymer ?
#
loop_
_entity_poly.entity_id
_entity_poly.type
_entity_poly.pdbx_seq_one_letter_code
_entity_poly.pdbx_strand_id
1 'polypeptide(L)'
;MKRNLSTTTRLLRFNRRATMDKANLTKEMKQWLGPKNILGDYVKNPYFYPNQNNKPNYIQTQKKIYGRDSTINPFPLNQYTKTNYIISEDLKDKILEDATNLHPQEIAHKYGINLQRIEAIIKLKSIEKDFKVKDELVEDLKRFSTVMKNYFPLFNHQTVDNLTEIPTKRINDRFLTIEENEPFGPVDAAKILKLEPAETTLKSLTEFNLEDHQKKQQALEDKKVSVVYGKKREGEKSVFRFTQKDVGTFGHRYGASRRDRKKDRAIGFDSLGKMIYLHPNN
;
A
#
# COMPACT_ATOMS: atom_id res chain seq x y z
N MET A 1 -27.82 -5.03 -44.45
CA MET A 1 -27.41 -3.77 -43.79
C MET A 1 -25.89 -3.71 -43.70
N LYS A 2 -25.23 -2.89 -44.54
CA LYS A 2 -23.77 -2.70 -44.53
C LYS A 2 -23.40 -1.66 -43.48
N ARG A 3 -22.58 -2.02 -42.50
CA ARG A 3 -22.01 -1.08 -41.52
C ARG A 3 -20.84 -0.35 -42.19
N ASN A 4 -21.02 0.93 -42.50
CA ASN A 4 -19.94 1.79 -42.94
C ASN A 4 -19.13 2.23 -41.72
N LEU A 5 -17.95 1.64 -41.53
CA LEU A 5 -16.91 2.21 -40.67
C LEU A 5 -16.35 3.45 -41.36
N SER A 6 -16.74 4.64 -40.87
CA SER A 6 -16.15 5.90 -41.29
C SER A 6 -14.65 5.90 -40.94
N THR A 7 -13.81 5.78 -41.96
CA THR A 7 -12.35 5.71 -41.89
C THR A 7 -11.70 7.03 -42.34
N THR A 8 -12.32 8.16 -42.00
CA THR A 8 -11.84 9.51 -42.40
C THR A 8 -11.17 10.27 -41.26
N THR A 9 -10.37 9.61 -40.44
CA THR A 9 -9.30 10.28 -39.68
C THR A 9 -7.97 9.83 -40.28
N ARG A 10 -7.42 10.65 -41.18
CA ARG A 10 -6.00 10.53 -41.58
C ARG A 10 -5.18 10.48 -40.30
N LEU A 11 -4.63 9.30 -39.98
CA LEU A 11 -3.55 9.20 -39.02
C LEU A 11 -2.42 10.07 -39.58
N LEU A 12 -2.25 11.27 -39.02
CA LEU A 12 -1.13 12.14 -39.35
C LEU A 12 0.14 11.30 -39.19
N ARG A 13 0.85 11.05 -40.30
CA ARG A 13 2.17 10.43 -40.24
C ARG A 13 3.07 11.41 -39.49
N PHE A 14 3.26 11.16 -38.19
CA PHE A 14 4.17 11.93 -37.37
C PHE A 14 5.59 11.81 -37.96
N ASN A 15 6.16 12.92 -38.39
CA ASN A 15 7.54 12.95 -38.87
C ASN A 15 8.47 12.82 -37.65
N ARG A 16 8.96 11.60 -37.39
CA ARG A 16 9.84 11.29 -36.25
C ARG A 16 11.09 12.18 -36.18
N ARG A 17 11.59 12.70 -37.32
CA ARG A 17 12.73 13.62 -37.34
C ARG A 17 12.37 14.99 -36.75
N ALA A 18 11.16 15.49 -37.02
CA ALA A 18 10.69 16.76 -36.50
C ALA A 18 10.42 16.72 -34.99
N THR A 19 9.96 15.59 -34.46
CA THR A 19 9.72 15.39 -33.02
C THR A 19 10.99 15.18 -32.19
N MET A 20 12.14 14.99 -32.85
CA MET A 20 13.45 14.75 -32.21
C MET A 20 14.42 15.91 -32.43
N ASP A 21 13.97 17.02 -33.01
CA ASP A 21 14.80 18.20 -33.18
C ASP A 21 15.04 18.88 -31.83
N LYS A 22 16.27 18.77 -31.33
CA LYS A 22 16.72 19.32 -30.05
C LYS A 22 16.47 20.83 -29.96
N ALA A 23 16.62 21.57 -31.07
CA ALA A 23 16.43 23.02 -31.05
C ALA A 23 14.95 23.38 -30.78
N ASN A 24 14.03 22.66 -31.40
CA ASN A 24 12.60 22.86 -31.20
C ASN A 24 12.16 22.39 -29.80
N LEU A 25 12.60 21.21 -29.36
CA LEU A 25 12.27 20.70 -28.02
C LEU A 25 12.79 21.62 -26.91
N THR A 26 14.00 22.17 -27.06
CA THR A 26 14.54 23.12 -26.07
C THR A 26 13.81 24.46 -26.09
N LYS A 27 13.35 24.92 -27.26
CA LYS A 27 12.51 26.12 -27.37
C LYS A 27 11.15 25.91 -26.70
N GLU A 28 10.49 24.79 -26.97
CA GLU A 28 9.21 24.42 -26.35
C GLU A 28 9.35 24.28 -24.83
N MET A 29 10.42 23.64 -24.35
CA MET A 29 10.70 23.53 -22.92
C MET A 29 10.89 24.90 -22.26
N LYS A 30 11.65 25.81 -22.88
CA LYS A 30 11.83 27.18 -22.38
C LYS A 30 10.51 27.94 -22.35
N GLN A 31 9.66 27.74 -23.35
CA GLN A 31 8.32 28.35 -23.39
C GLN A 31 7.42 27.80 -22.28
N TRP A 32 7.48 26.49 -22.00
CA TRP A 32 6.69 25.86 -20.93
C TRP A 32 7.16 26.28 -19.54
N LEU A 33 8.48 26.35 -19.32
CA LEU A 33 9.07 26.76 -18.03
C LEU A 33 8.94 28.27 -17.77
N GLY A 34 8.99 29.09 -18.82
CA GLY A 34 9.03 30.54 -18.70
C GLY A 34 10.44 31.10 -18.42
N PRO A 35 10.55 32.42 -18.15
CA PRO A 35 11.83 33.08 -17.92
C PRO A 35 12.43 32.70 -16.55
N LYS A 36 13.76 32.61 -16.51
CA LYS A 36 14.53 32.43 -15.27
C LYS A 36 14.78 33.77 -14.57
N ASN A 37 14.77 33.78 -13.24
CA ASN A 37 15.32 34.90 -12.45
C ASN A 37 16.87 34.81 -12.36
N ILE A 38 17.48 35.77 -11.66
CA ILE A 38 18.94 35.81 -11.41
C ILE A 38 19.42 34.58 -10.62
N LEU A 39 18.56 34.03 -9.75
CA LEU A 39 18.83 32.83 -8.95
C LEU A 39 18.68 31.53 -9.77
N GLY A 40 18.08 31.59 -10.97
CA GLY A 40 17.81 30.45 -11.84
C GLY A 40 16.40 29.85 -11.76
N ASP A 41 15.52 30.41 -10.94
CA ASP A 41 14.16 29.93 -10.69
C ASP A 41 13.15 30.33 -11.78
N TYR A 42 12.15 29.46 -11.97
CA TYR A 42 11.05 29.66 -12.90
C TYR A 42 9.78 30.12 -12.19
N VAL A 43 9.86 31.25 -11.48
CA VAL A 43 8.78 31.83 -10.65
C VAL A 43 7.45 31.98 -11.41
N LYS A 44 7.51 32.22 -12.73
CA LYS A 44 6.31 32.40 -13.57
C LYS A 44 5.62 31.09 -13.98
N ASN A 45 6.25 29.93 -13.75
CA ASN A 45 5.62 28.64 -14.04
C ASN A 45 4.52 28.38 -13.00
N PRO A 46 3.26 28.09 -13.41
CA PRO A 46 2.17 27.82 -12.48
C PRO A 46 2.43 26.62 -11.57
N TYR A 47 3.34 25.72 -11.95
CA TYR A 47 3.70 24.53 -11.18
C TYR A 47 4.97 24.70 -10.34
N PHE A 48 5.57 25.90 -10.27
CA PHE A 48 6.80 26.15 -9.53
C PHE A 48 6.57 26.17 -8.01
N TYR A 49 5.53 26.86 -7.54
CA TYR A 49 5.26 27.00 -6.11
C TYR A 49 4.30 25.91 -5.58
N PRO A 50 4.48 25.49 -4.32
CA PRO A 50 3.49 24.71 -3.61
C PRO A 50 2.14 25.43 -3.57
N ASN A 51 1.05 24.67 -3.65
CA ASN A 51 -0.22 25.22 -3.21
C ASN A 51 -0.28 25.24 -1.67
N GLN A 52 -0.94 26.25 -1.10
CA GLN A 52 -1.03 26.42 0.36
C GLN A 52 -2.38 25.94 0.94
N ASN A 53 -3.33 25.55 0.08
CA ASN A 53 -4.73 25.38 0.47
C ASN A 53 -5.19 23.91 0.55
N ASN A 54 -4.30 22.96 0.87
CA ASN A 54 -4.60 21.53 0.87
C ASN A 54 -5.23 21.06 -0.45
N LYS A 55 -4.77 21.65 -1.56
CA LYS A 55 -5.30 21.40 -2.91
C LYS A 55 -4.13 21.13 -3.83
N PRO A 56 -3.91 19.89 -4.27
CA PRO A 56 -2.82 19.60 -5.18
C PRO A 56 -2.92 20.41 -6.48
N ASN A 57 -1.77 20.92 -6.94
CA ASN A 57 -1.65 21.62 -8.21
C ASN A 57 -1.08 20.69 -9.28
N TYR A 58 -1.89 19.74 -9.75
CA TYR A 58 -1.47 18.76 -10.74
C TYR A 58 -1.49 19.28 -12.17
N ILE A 59 -0.72 18.64 -13.04
CA ILE A 59 -0.59 19.02 -14.44
C ILE A 59 -1.94 18.82 -15.15
N GLN A 60 -2.39 19.88 -15.82
CA GLN A 60 -3.63 19.90 -16.58
C GLN A 60 -3.31 19.99 -18.06
N THR A 61 -3.99 19.16 -18.87
CA THR A 61 -3.97 19.29 -20.33
C THR A 61 -5.06 20.25 -20.76
N GLN A 62 -4.84 20.99 -21.85
CA GLN A 62 -5.82 21.94 -22.38
C GLN A 62 -7.17 21.31 -22.75
N LYS A 63 -7.20 20.00 -23.04
CA LYS A 63 -8.44 19.25 -23.27
C LYS A 63 -9.03 18.79 -21.95
N LYS A 64 -10.24 19.24 -21.63
CA LYS A 64 -11.06 18.70 -20.55
C LYS A 64 -11.43 17.24 -20.89
N ILE A 65 -10.98 16.32 -20.06
CA ILE A 65 -11.35 14.91 -20.17
C ILE A 65 -12.55 14.71 -19.23
N TYR A 66 -13.69 14.29 -19.76
CA TYR A 66 -14.90 14.04 -18.97
C TYR A 66 -14.62 12.99 -17.87
N GLY A 67 -15.12 13.23 -16.66
CA GLY A 67 -14.94 12.33 -15.51
C GLY A 67 -13.62 12.45 -14.74
N ARG A 68 -12.71 13.35 -15.15
CA ARG A 68 -11.47 13.63 -14.42
C ARG A 68 -11.64 14.79 -13.45
N ASP A 69 -11.19 14.60 -12.21
CA ASP A 69 -10.96 15.70 -11.27
C ASP A 69 -9.49 16.12 -11.29
N SER A 70 -9.21 17.30 -11.82
CA SER A 70 -7.84 17.82 -11.90
C SER A 70 -7.19 18.07 -10.54
N THR A 71 -7.97 18.16 -9.47
CA THR A 71 -7.45 18.40 -8.12
C THR A 71 -6.90 17.14 -7.45
N ILE A 72 -7.36 15.96 -7.87
CA ILE A 72 -7.00 14.68 -7.26
C ILE A 72 -6.21 13.79 -8.22
N ASN A 73 -6.34 13.97 -9.54
CA ASN A 73 -5.65 13.14 -10.53
C ASN A 73 -4.28 13.73 -10.94
N PRO A 74 -3.15 13.15 -10.48
CA PRO A 74 -1.81 13.65 -10.79
C PRO A 74 -1.45 13.58 -12.27
N PHE A 75 -1.91 12.54 -12.96
CA PHE A 75 -1.52 12.29 -14.34
C PHE A 75 -2.68 12.57 -15.30
N PRO A 76 -2.45 13.33 -16.38
CA PRO A 76 -3.54 13.68 -17.29
C PRO A 76 -4.09 12.52 -18.11
N LEU A 77 -3.26 11.53 -18.41
CA LEU A 77 -3.63 10.39 -19.24
C LEU A 77 -4.18 9.21 -18.44
N ASN A 78 -4.08 9.23 -17.11
CA ASN A 78 -4.53 8.14 -16.24
C ASN A 78 -5.56 8.65 -15.22
N GLN A 79 -6.83 8.36 -15.48
CA GLN A 79 -7.96 8.76 -14.65
C GLN A 79 -8.10 7.94 -13.36
N TYR A 80 -7.54 6.72 -13.34
CA TYR A 80 -7.70 5.80 -12.22
C TYR A 80 -6.71 6.09 -11.10
N THR A 81 -5.54 6.63 -11.42
CA THR A 81 -4.59 7.08 -10.40
C THR A 81 -5.07 8.39 -9.79
N LYS A 82 -5.38 8.32 -8.50
CA LYS A 82 -5.88 9.41 -7.66
C LYS A 82 -4.99 9.55 -6.44
N THR A 83 -4.79 10.77 -6.00
CA THR A 83 -4.07 11.07 -4.76
C THR A 83 -4.94 10.72 -3.56
N ASN A 84 -4.35 10.02 -2.59
CA ASN A 84 -5.03 9.71 -1.34
C ASN A 84 -5.06 10.93 -0.41
N TYR A 85 -6.06 11.00 0.45
CA TYR A 85 -6.24 12.09 1.40
C TYR A 85 -5.33 11.92 2.62
N ILE A 86 -4.81 13.03 3.16
CA ILE A 86 -4.06 13.03 4.42
C ILE A 86 -4.99 13.24 5.60
N ILE A 87 -4.72 12.54 6.70
CA ILE A 87 -5.46 12.70 7.94
C ILE A 87 -4.94 13.92 8.69
N SER A 88 -5.85 14.80 9.11
CA SER A 88 -5.51 16.00 9.89
C SER A 88 -4.95 15.63 11.26
N GLU A 89 -4.10 16.50 11.81
CA GLU A 89 -3.44 16.26 13.09
C GLU A 89 -4.44 16.09 14.23
N ASP A 90 -5.44 16.97 14.28
CA ASP A 90 -6.54 16.91 15.24
C ASP A 90 -7.30 15.57 15.19
N LEU A 91 -7.44 14.97 13.99
CA LEU A 91 -8.10 13.68 13.84
C LEU A 91 -7.19 12.52 14.26
N LYS A 92 -5.87 12.61 14.02
CA LYS A 92 -4.92 11.63 14.56
C LYS A 92 -4.90 11.61 16.08
N ASP A 93 -4.96 12.79 16.70
CA ASP A 93 -4.95 12.90 18.16
C ASP A 93 -6.24 12.32 18.76
N LYS A 94 -7.40 12.56 18.14
CA LYS A 94 -8.67 11.91 18.51
C LYS A 94 -8.64 10.40 18.37
N ILE A 95 -8.07 9.88 17.27
CA ILE A 95 -7.88 8.43 17.09
C ILE A 95 -7.02 7.85 18.22
N LEU A 96 -5.98 8.56 18.65
CA LEU A 96 -5.10 8.11 19.73
C LEU A 96 -5.79 8.14 21.09
N GLU A 97 -6.62 9.14 21.36
CA GLU A 97 -7.48 9.21 22.55
C GLU A 97 -8.45 8.02 22.58
N ASP A 98 -9.19 7.79 21.49
CA ASP A 98 -10.12 6.68 21.37
C ASP A 98 -9.43 5.31 21.48
N ALA A 99 -8.22 5.17 20.94
CA ALA A 99 -7.44 3.92 20.98
C ALA A 99 -7.04 3.48 22.39
N THR A 100 -7.19 4.33 23.41
CA THR A 100 -6.98 3.93 24.81
C THR A 100 -8.12 3.05 25.35
N ASN A 101 -9.34 3.24 24.84
CA ASN A 101 -10.55 2.61 25.36
C ASN A 101 -11.26 1.70 24.35
N LEU A 102 -11.17 2.02 23.06
CA LEU A 102 -11.89 1.34 21.97
C LEU A 102 -10.95 0.43 21.17
N HIS A 103 -11.53 -0.64 20.61
CA HIS A 103 -10.78 -1.52 19.73
C HIS A 103 -10.51 -0.83 18.38
N PRO A 104 -9.33 -1.01 17.73
CA PRO A 104 -9.02 -0.38 16.44
C PRO A 104 -10.06 -0.60 15.33
N GLN A 105 -10.80 -1.71 15.37
CA GLN A 105 -11.90 -1.99 14.44
C GLN A 105 -13.10 -1.06 14.65
N GLU A 106 -13.48 -0.78 15.91
CA GLU A 106 -14.58 0.14 16.21
C GLU A 106 -14.21 1.55 15.77
N ILE A 107 -12.95 1.93 15.97
CA ILE A 107 -12.39 3.19 15.49
C ILE A 107 -12.43 3.26 13.95
N ALA A 108 -12.12 2.15 13.27
CA ALA A 108 -12.21 2.04 11.81
C ALA A 108 -13.62 2.32 11.31
N HIS A 109 -14.63 1.71 11.94
CA HIS A 109 -16.03 1.95 11.61
C HIS A 109 -16.49 3.37 11.97
N LYS A 110 -16.07 3.89 13.13
CA LYS A 110 -16.42 5.24 13.61
C LYS A 110 -15.93 6.33 12.66
N TYR A 111 -14.70 6.23 12.16
CA TYR A 111 -14.09 7.26 11.31
C TYR A 111 -14.11 6.94 9.81
N GLY A 112 -14.48 5.72 9.41
CA GLY A 112 -14.44 5.32 8.01
C GLY A 112 -13.03 5.23 7.45
N ILE A 113 -12.08 4.76 8.25
CA ILE A 113 -10.66 4.66 7.90
C ILE A 113 -10.25 3.19 7.99
N ASN A 114 -9.49 2.69 7.01
CA ASN A 114 -9.05 1.30 7.00
C ASN A 114 -8.29 0.91 8.29
N LEU A 115 -8.54 -0.31 8.79
CA LEU A 115 -7.94 -0.83 10.03
C LEU A 115 -6.40 -0.73 10.04
N GLN A 116 -5.76 -1.19 8.97
CA GLN A 116 -4.29 -1.14 8.82
C GLN A 116 -3.75 0.30 8.91
N ARG A 117 -4.53 1.26 8.43
CA ARG A 117 -4.17 2.67 8.42
C ARG A 117 -4.27 3.27 9.82
N ILE A 118 -5.27 2.86 10.62
CA ILE A 118 -5.38 3.24 12.04
C ILE A 118 -4.20 2.70 12.85
N GLU A 119 -3.87 1.41 12.68
CA GLU A 119 -2.71 0.83 13.35
C GLU A 119 -1.40 1.56 12.99
N ALA A 120 -1.24 1.93 11.72
CA ALA A 120 -0.10 2.71 11.27
C ALA A 120 -0.06 4.09 11.95
N ILE A 121 -1.19 4.78 12.11
CA ILE A 121 -1.24 6.08 12.79
C ILE A 121 -0.83 5.94 14.26
N ILE A 122 -1.35 4.94 14.97
CA ILE A 122 -1.03 4.67 16.38
C ILE A 122 0.48 4.42 16.53
N LYS A 123 1.06 3.58 15.66
CA LYS A 123 2.51 3.29 15.65
C LYS A 123 3.36 4.51 15.30
N LEU A 124 2.94 5.30 14.31
CA LEU A 124 3.67 6.51 13.92
C LEU A 124 3.66 7.54 15.05
N LYS A 125 2.54 7.69 15.76
CA LYS A 125 2.43 8.57 16.92
C LYS A 125 3.26 8.09 18.12
N SER A 126 3.38 6.78 18.35
CA SER A 126 4.28 6.27 19.38
C SER A 126 5.74 6.56 19.04
N ILE A 127 6.14 6.34 17.79
CA ILE A 127 7.49 6.68 17.31
C ILE A 127 7.74 8.18 17.43
N GLU A 128 6.78 9.02 17.06
CA GLU A 128 6.90 10.49 17.15
C GLU A 128 7.15 10.97 18.59
N LYS A 129 6.53 10.33 19.59
CA LYS A 129 6.79 10.61 21.02
C LYS A 129 8.20 10.21 21.45
N ASP A 130 8.70 9.09 20.95
CA ASP A 130 10.04 8.58 21.26
C ASP A 130 11.16 9.28 20.44
N PHE A 131 10.78 10.01 19.39
CA PHE A 131 11.70 10.58 18.43
C PHE A 131 12.41 11.82 18.99
N LYS A 132 13.64 11.61 19.50
CA LYS A 132 14.54 12.69 19.94
C LYS A 132 15.40 13.18 18.78
N VAL A 133 15.04 14.32 18.21
CA VAL A 133 15.79 14.97 17.12
C VAL A 133 16.84 15.90 17.70
N LYS A 134 17.96 16.08 16.97
CA LYS A 134 18.90 17.17 17.24
C LYS A 134 18.19 18.51 17.05
N ASP A 135 18.39 19.45 17.97
CA ASP A 135 17.67 20.73 17.99
C ASP A 135 17.75 21.51 16.66
N GLU A 136 18.90 21.43 15.97
CA GLU A 136 19.15 22.08 14.67
C GLU A 136 18.18 21.63 13.56
N LEU A 137 17.71 20.38 13.58
CA LEU A 137 16.86 19.82 12.52
C LEU A 137 15.37 19.94 12.80
N VAL A 138 14.99 20.32 14.03
CA VAL A 138 13.59 20.34 14.45
C VAL A 138 12.79 21.37 13.65
N GLU A 139 13.34 22.56 13.44
CA GLU A 139 12.65 23.64 12.73
C GLU A 139 12.44 23.31 11.25
N ASP A 140 13.49 22.80 10.59
CA ASP A 140 13.41 22.40 9.18
C ASP A 140 12.42 21.26 8.96
N LEU A 141 12.37 20.27 9.86
CA LEU A 141 11.40 19.18 9.79
C LEU A 141 9.97 19.67 10.00
N LYS A 142 9.75 20.62 10.92
CA LYS A 142 8.43 21.25 11.13
C LYS A 142 8.00 22.07 9.91
N ARG A 143 8.93 22.80 9.30
CA ARG A 143 8.66 23.55 8.07
C ARG A 143 8.32 22.61 6.92
N PHE A 144 9.09 21.54 6.75
CA PHE A 144 8.84 20.52 5.73
C PHE A 144 7.48 19.85 5.92
N SER A 145 7.15 19.41 7.13
CA SER A 145 5.87 18.75 7.41
C SER A 145 4.68 19.67 7.14
N THR A 146 4.80 20.95 7.50
CA THR A 146 3.77 21.98 7.23
C THR A 146 3.57 22.18 5.73
N VAL A 147 4.65 22.34 4.97
CA VAL A 147 4.58 22.49 3.51
C VAL A 147 3.98 21.24 2.87
N MET A 148 4.41 20.05 3.28
CA MET A 148 3.89 18.79 2.77
C MET A 148 2.41 18.60 3.07
N LYS A 149 1.93 18.97 4.26
CA LYS A 149 0.50 18.94 4.59
C LYS A 149 -0.32 19.74 3.58
N ASN A 150 0.16 20.93 3.22
CA ASN A 150 -0.53 21.84 2.31
C ASN A 150 -0.60 21.32 0.85
N TYR A 151 0.28 20.41 0.46
CA TYR A 151 0.28 19.80 -0.87
C TYR A 151 -0.87 18.82 -1.11
N PHE A 152 -1.37 18.18 -0.05
CA PHE A 152 -2.30 17.07 -0.18
C PHE A 152 -3.70 17.46 0.30
N PRO A 153 -4.75 16.82 -0.26
CA PRO A 153 -6.11 17.05 0.21
C PRO A 153 -6.31 16.41 1.58
N LEU A 154 -7.09 17.06 2.44
CA LEU A 154 -7.40 16.55 3.78
C LEU A 154 -8.58 15.56 3.72
N PHE A 155 -8.48 14.52 4.54
CA PHE A 155 -9.52 13.51 4.71
C PHE A 155 -10.75 14.11 5.36
N ASN A 156 -11.93 13.73 4.85
CA ASN A 156 -13.22 14.10 5.42
C ASN A 156 -14.16 12.89 5.48
N HIS A 157 -15.28 13.02 6.20
CA HIS A 157 -16.28 11.95 6.35
C HIS A 157 -17.04 11.62 5.04
N GLN A 158 -16.81 12.36 3.94
CA GLN A 158 -17.38 12.05 2.63
C GLN A 158 -16.46 11.14 1.81
N THR A 159 -15.16 11.12 2.12
CA THR A 159 -14.11 10.38 1.42
C THR A 159 -13.69 9.15 2.22
N VAL A 160 -14.68 8.36 2.66
CA VAL A 160 -14.48 7.18 3.52
C VAL A 160 -13.77 6.06 2.74
N ASP A 161 -12.83 5.40 3.40
CA ASP A 161 -12.18 4.21 2.87
C ASP A 161 -13.19 3.04 2.85
N ASN A 162 -13.09 2.14 1.87
CA ASN A 162 -13.98 0.97 1.81
C ASN A 162 -13.51 -0.11 2.80
N LEU A 163 -14.21 -0.20 3.94
CA LEU A 163 -13.90 -1.15 5.01
C LEU A 163 -14.25 -2.62 4.67
N THR A 164 -14.90 -2.87 3.54
CA THR A 164 -15.38 -4.20 3.15
C THR A 164 -14.55 -4.86 2.04
N GLU A 165 -13.38 -4.30 1.74
CA GLU A 165 -12.48 -4.84 0.71
C GLU A 165 -11.85 -6.16 1.15
N ILE A 166 -12.12 -7.23 0.38
CA ILE A 166 -11.47 -8.52 0.53
C ILE A 166 -10.50 -8.79 -0.62
N PRO A 167 -9.33 -9.41 -0.36
CA PRO A 167 -8.40 -9.76 -1.41
C PRO A 167 -8.99 -10.84 -2.32
N THR A 168 -9.08 -10.55 -3.61
CA THR A 168 -9.62 -11.49 -4.61
C THR A 168 -8.51 -12.31 -5.26
N LYS A 169 -8.76 -13.61 -5.44
CA LYS A 169 -7.99 -14.44 -6.38
C LYS A 169 -8.63 -14.31 -7.75
N ARG A 170 -7.84 -14.40 -8.84
CA ARG A 170 -8.42 -14.53 -10.19
C ARG A 170 -9.14 -15.87 -10.26
N ILE A 171 -10.46 -15.81 -10.38
CA ILE A 171 -11.33 -16.98 -10.46
C ILE A 171 -11.84 -17.09 -11.90
N ASN A 172 -11.95 -18.31 -12.40
CA ASN A 172 -12.57 -18.58 -13.69
C ASN A 172 -14.09 -18.52 -13.56
N ASP A 173 -14.75 -17.93 -14.54
CA ASP A 173 -16.21 -17.89 -14.60
C ASP A 173 -16.79 -19.31 -14.65
N ARG A 174 -17.85 -19.54 -13.86
CA ARG A 174 -18.58 -20.82 -13.83
C ARG A 174 -20.06 -20.56 -13.97
N PHE A 175 -20.71 -21.33 -14.82
CA PHE A 175 -22.15 -21.33 -15.01
C PHE A 175 -22.68 -22.68 -14.54
N LEU A 176 -23.73 -22.65 -13.72
CA LEU A 176 -24.41 -23.85 -13.22
C LEU A 176 -25.87 -23.79 -13.68
N THR A 177 -26.37 -24.90 -14.21
CA THR A 177 -27.81 -25.08 -14.45
C THR A 177 -28.45 -25.62 -13.17
N ILE A 178 -29.42 -24.88 -12.66
CA ILE A 178 -30.11 -25.14 -11.39
C ILE A 178 -31.60 -25.33 -11.72
N GLU A 179 -32.33 -26.08 -10.91
CA GLU A 179 -33.79 -26.16 -11.08
C GLU A 179 -34.43 -24.78 -10.88
N GLU A 180 -35.53 -24.52 -11.60
CA GLU A 180 -36.18 -23.19 -11.60
C GLU A 180 -36.60 -22.71 -10.21
N ASN A 181 -36.84 -23.64 -9.28
CA ASN A 181 -37.29 -23.36 -7.92
C ASN A 181 -36.17 -23.43 -6.85
N GLU A 182 -34.95 -23.82 -7.22
CA GLU A 182 -33.87 -23.98 -6.26
C GLU A 182 -33.17 -22.61 -6.02
N PRO A 183 -33.15 -22.11 -4.77
CA PRO A 183 -32.52 -20.84 -4.45
C PRO A 183 -31.00 -20.96 -4.52
N PHE A 184 -30.34 -19.93 -5.06
CA PHE A 184 -28.89 -19.89 -5.17
C PHE A 184 -28.30 -18.69 -4.43
N GLY A 185 -27.60 -18.95 -3.31
CA GLY A 185 -27.03 -17.92 -2.46
C GLY A 185 -25.50 -17.78 -2.56
N PRO A 186 -24.92 -16.77 -1.88
CA PRO A 186 -23.46 -16.59 -1.79
C PRO A 186 -22.74 -17.78 -1.14
N VAL A 187 -23.41 -18.50 -0.21
CA VAL A 187 -22.85 -19.69 0.46
C VAL A 187 -22.74 -20.86 -0.52
N ASP A 188 -23.75 -21.05 -1.38
CA ASP A 188 -23.74 -22.10 -2.40
C ASP A 188 -22.69 -21.81 -3.47
N ALA A 189 -22.57 -20.55 -3.88
CA ALA A 189 -21.51 -20.09 -4.77
C ALA A 189 -20.11 -20.36 -4.19
N ALA A 190 -19.90 -20.06 -2.90
CA ALA A 190 -18.64 -20.32 -2.22
C ALA A 190 -18.30 -21.83 -2.19
N LYS A 191 -19.30 -22.68 -1.91
CA LYS A 191 -19.17 -24.14 -1.95
C LYS A 191 -18.76 -24.66 -3.32
N ILE A 192 -19.36 -24.15 -4.40
CA ILE A 192 -18.98 -24.49 -5.78
C ILE A 192 -17.55 -24.04 -6.07
N LEU A 193 -17.19 -22.83 -5.68
CA LEU A 193 -15.85 -22.28 -5.85
C LEU A 193 -14.80 -22.95 -4.96
N LYS A 194 -15.21 -23.77 -3.99
CA LYS A 194 -14.37 -24.37 -2.94
C LYS A 194 -13.64 -23.30 -2.14
N LEU A 195 -14.34 -22.22 -1.83
CA LEU A 195 -13.86 -21.09 -1.04
C LEU A 195 -14.77 -20.89 0.18
N GLU A 196 -14.25 -20.16 1.17
CA GLU A 196 -15.06 -19.66 2.27
C GLU A 196 -15.95 -18.51 1.77
N PRO A 197 -17.16 -18.34 2.34
CA PRO A 197 -18.02 -17.20 2.01
C PRO A 197 -17.34 -15.85 2.26
N ALA A 198 -17.64 -14.86 1.41
CA ALA A 198 -17.04 -13.52 1.49
C ALA A 198 -17.20 -12.87 2.88
N GLU A 199 -18.37 -13.02 3.51
CA GLU A 199 -18.64 -12.51 4.86
C GLU A 199 -17.69 -13.12 5.89
N THR A 200 -17.48 -14.44 5.86
CA THR A 200 -16.55 -15.11 6.80
C THR A 200 -15.10 -14.69 6.57
N THR A 201 -14.69 -14.49 5.32
CA THR A 201 -13.34 -14.00 5.01
C THR A 201 -13.15 -12.56 5.48
N LEU A 202 -14.15 -11.70 5.32
CA LEU A 202 -14.12 -10.32 5.82
C LEU A 202 -14.00 -10.32 7.34
N LYS A 203 -14.86 -11.10 8.03
CA LYS A 203 -14.79 -11.28 9.48
C LYS A 203 -13.39 -11.73 9.92
N SER A 204 -12.79 -12.71 9.25
CA SER A 204 -11.43 -13.16 9.58
C SER A 204 -10.34 -12.09 9.41
N LEU A 205 -10.56 -11.11 8.51
CA LEU A 205 -9.64 -10.01 8.24
C LEU A 205 -9.88 -8.81 9.18
N THR A 206 -11.12 -8.61 9.63
CA THR A 206 -11.52 -7.49 10.47
C THR A 206 -11.52 -7.81 11.95
N GLU A 207 -11.94 -9.02 12.33
CA GLU A 207 -12.14 -9.43 13.71
C GLU A 207 -10.79 -9.73 14.37
N PHE A 208 -10.50 -8.99 15.42
CA PHE A 208 -9.64 -9.42 16.51
C PHE A 208 -10.52 -10.15 17.53
N ASN A 209 -11.13 -11.28 17.15
CA ASN A 209 -11.94 -12.06 18.09
C ASN A 209 -11.02 -12.49 19.24
N LEU A 210 -11.23 -11.92 20.43
CA LEU A 210 -10.51 -12.33 21.64
C LEU A 210 -10.67 -13.83 21.87
N GLU A 211 -11.83 -14.40 21.56
CA GLU A 211 -12.08 -15.84 21.65
C GLU A 211 -11.31 -16.66 20.60
N ASP A 212 -11.22 -16.22 19.35
CA ASP A 212 -10.42 -16.93 18.33
C ASP A 212 -8.93 -16.71 18.51
N HIS A 213 -8.52 -15.56 19.04
CA HIS A 213 -7.15 -15.33 19.50
C HIS A 213 -6.85 -16.20 20.71
N GLN A 214 -7.76 -16.35 21.68
CA GLN A 214 -7.61 -17.25 22.81
C GLN A 214 -7.61 -18.71 22.37
N LYS A 215 -8.47 -19.12 21.43
CA LYS A 215 -8.46 -20.48 20.83
C LYS A 215 -7.22 -20.73 19.98
N LYS A 216 -6.75 -19.74 19.20
CA LYS A 216 -5.46 -19.83 18.47
C LYS A 216 -4.27 -19.82 19.42
N GLN A 217 -4.32 -19.05 20.50
CA GLN A 217 -3.31 -19.04 21.56
C GLN A 217 -3.33 -20.37 22.31
N GLN A 218 -4.48 -20.92 22.65
CA GLN A 218 -4.64 -22.26 23.24
C GLN A 218 -4.17 -23.35 22.27
N ALA A 219 -4.54 -23.28 20.99
CA ALA A 219 -4.02 -24.21 19.98
C ALA A 219 -2.50 -24.03 19.72
N LEU A 220 -1.95 -22.83 19.95
CA LEU A 220 -0.51 -22.56 19.96
C LEU A 220 0.16 -23.05 21.24
N GLU A 221 -0.54 -23.00 22.38
CA GLU A 221 -0.15 -23.55 23.67
C GLU A 221 -0.08 -25.08 23.58
N ASP A 222 -1.10 -25.71 22.99
CA ASP A 222 -1.17 -27.15 22.73
C ASP A 222 -0.14 -27.60 21.69
N LYS A 223 0.23 -26.71 20.77
CA LYS A 223 1.34 -26.88 19.81
C LYS A 223 2.65 -26.27 20.30
N LYS A 224 2.82 -25.96 21.60
CA LYS A 224 4.11 -25.47 22.13
C LYS A 224 5.15 -26.53 21.86
N VAL A 225 5.90 -26.31 20.78
CA VAL A 225 7.14 -27.01 20.51
C VAL A 225 8.00 -26.84 21.74
N SER A 226 8.43 -27.95 22.36
CA SER A 226 9.30 -27.85 23.52
C SER A 226 10.58 -27.11 23.10
N VAL A 227 10.82 -25.98 23.76
CA VAL A 227 12.03 -25.17 23.56
C VAL A 227 12.86 -25.28 24.82
N VAL A 228 14.02 -25.91 24.69
CA VAL A 228 14.98 -26.08 25.78
C VAL A 228 16.14 -25.10 25.55
N TYR A 229 16.47 -24.31 26.57
CA TYR A 229 17.65 -23.45 26.55
C TYR A 229 18.78 -24.12 27.33
N GLY A 230 19.98 -24.16 26.74
CA GLY A 230 21.17 -24.67 27.43
C GLY A 230 21.61 -23.75 28.57
N LYS A 231 22.20 -24.33 29.63
CA LYS A 231 22.77 -23.55 30.74
C LYS A 231 24.00 -22.77 30.26
N LYS A 232 23.96 -21.44 30.38
CA LYS A 232 25.09 -20.55 30.07
C LYS A 232 26.12 -20.58 31.20
N ARG A 233 27.36 -20.97 30.91
CA ARG A 233 28.49 -20.91 31.87
C ARG A 233 29.22 -19.57 31.79
N GLU A 234 29.95 -19.23 32.85
CA GLU A 234 30.80 -18.03 32.87
C GLU A 234 31.86 -18.12 31.77
N GLY A 235 31.98 -17.07 30.95
CA GLY A 235 32.86 -17.02 29.77
C GLY A 235 32.19 -17.37 28.43
N GLU A 236 30.98 -17.93 28.43
CA GLU A 236 30.26 -18.24 27.18
C GLU A 236 29.59 -17.01 26.55
N LYS A 237 29.71 -16.88 25.23
CA LYS A 237 29.20 -15.72 24.47
C LYS A 237 27.72 -15.83 24.07
N SER A 238 27.19 -17.03 23.95
CA SER A 238 25.85 -17.29 23.39
C SER A 238 25.11 -18.38 24.14
N VAL A 239 23.78 -18.34 24.10
CA VAL A 239 22.90 -19.38 24.66
C VAL A 239 22.42 -20.27 23.51
N PHE A 240 22.51 -21.59 23.68
CA PHE A 240 21.96 -22.53 22.72
C PHE A 240 20.46 -22.72 22.94
N ARG A 241 19.67 -22.56 21.87
CA ARG A 241 18.22 -22.79 21.85
C ARG A 241 17.93 -24.07 21.06
N PHE A 242 17.37 -25.06 21.72
CA PHE A 242 16.95 -26.32 21.11
C PHE A 242 15.43 -26.32 20.95
N THR A 243 14.95 -26.56 19.74
CA THR A 243 13.51 -26.63 19.43
C THR A 243 13.17 -28.03 18.95
N GLN A 244 12.27 -28.73 19.64
CA GLN A 244 11.85 -30.08 19.25
C GLN A 244 11.13 -30.05 17.88
N LYS A 245 11.48 -30.96 16.99
CA LYS A 245 10.88 -31.06 15.65
C LYS A 245 10.74 -32.53 15.26
N ASP A 246 9.70 -32.83 14.48
CA ASP A 246 9.40 -34.19 14.04
C ASP A 246 10.30 -34.63 12.89
N VAL A 247 10.81 -35.86 12.97
CA VAL A 247 11.70 -36.43 11.95
C VAL A 247 11.03 -36.41 10.58
N GLY A 248 11.77 -35.95 9.56
CA GLY A 248 11.29 -35.85 8.18
C GLY A 248 10.73 -34.46 7.80
N THR A 249 10.46 -33.59 8.78
CA THR A 249 10.00 -32.21 8.53
C THR A 249 11.11 -31.16 8.61
N PHE A 250 12.21 -31.46 9.31
CA PHE A 250 13.33 -30.55 9.53
C PHE A 250 14.64 -31.04 8.88
N GLY A 251 15.55 -30.10 8.62
CA GLY A 251 16.85 -30.35 7.97
C GLY A 251 16.86 -29.93 6.49
N HIS A 252 18.07 -29.76 5.95
CA HIS A 252 18.21 -29.47 4.52
C HIS A 252 17.95 -30.74 3.70
N ARG A 253 16.98 -30.68 2.78
CA ARG A 253 16.68 -31.79 1.87
C ARG A 253 17.90 -32.16 1.03
N TYR A 254 18.24 -33.45 1.02
CA TYR A 254 19.26 -34.00 0.13
C TYR A 254 18.81 -33.91 -1.33
N GLY A 255 19.76 -33.67 -2.24
CA GLY A 255 19.48 -33.58 -3.68
C GLY A 255 18.74 -32.31 -4.13
N ALA A 256 18.53 -31.34 -3.23
CA ALA A 256 17.98 -30.04 -3.62
C ALA A 256 18.92 -29.32 -4.59
N SER A 257 18.42 -28.91 -5.76
CA SER A 257 19.21 -28.19 -6.76
C SER A 257 19.69 -26.84 -6.20
N ARG A 258 20.99 -26.56 -6.29
CA ARG A 258 21.55 -25.24 -5.99
C ARG A 258 21.00 -24.21 -6.98
N ARG A 259 20.25 -23.24 -6.50
CA ARG A 259 19.68 -22.14 -7.31
C ARG A 259 20.60 -20.92 -7.42
N ASP A 260 21.80 -20.98 -6.87
CA ASP A 260 22.70 -19.80 -6.78
C ASP A 260 23.06 -19.17 -8.12
N ARG A 261 23.12 -19.97 -9.18
CA ARG A 261 23.42 -19.49 -10.55
C ARG A 261 22.16 -19.08 -11.33
N LYS A 262 20.97 -19.28 -10.77
CA LYS A 262 19.70 -18.97 -11.44
C LYS A 262 19.27 -17.54 -11.12
N LYS A 263 18.55 -16.91 -12.05
CA LYS A 263 18.09 -15.52 -11.92
C LYS A 263 17.03 -15.36 -10.82
N ASP A 264 16.24 -16.39 -10.59
CA ASP A 264 15.19 -16.51 -9.57
C ASP A 264 15.74 -17.03 -8.22
N ARG A 265 16.99 -16.73 -7.90
CA ARG A 265 17.59 -17.13 -6.61
C ARG A 265 16.91 -16.41 -5.44
N ALA A 266 16.76 -17.11 -4.32
CA ALA A 266 16.17 -16.54 -3.12
C ALA A 266 17.18 -15.61 -2.41
N ILE A 267 16.71 -14.41 -2.08
CA ILE A 267 17.48 -13.38 -1.39
C ILE A 267 16.67 -12.94 -0.18
N GLY A 268 17.32 -12.85 0.97
CA GLY A 268 16.73 -12.40 2.22
C GLY A 268 17.61 -11.36 2.91
N PHE A 269 17.16 -10.94 4.10
CA PHE A 269 17.87 -9.98 4.93
C PHE A 269 18.03 -10.52 6.35
N ASP A 270 19.19 -10.28 6.95
CA ASP A 270 19.43 -10.55 8.36
C ASP A 270 18.65 -9.57 9.25
N SER A 271 18.54 -9.90 10.54
CA SER A 271 18.17 -9.01 11.65
C SER A 271 18.88 -7.65 11.61
N LEU A 272 20.14 -7.61 11.15
CA LEU A 272 20.93 -6.38 10.98
C LEU A 272 20.67 -5.65 9.64
N GLY A 273 19.76 -6.14 8.81
CA GLY A 273 19.44 -5.60 7.49
C GLY A 273 20.47 -5.95 6.40
N LYS A 274 21.41 -6.86 6.66
CA LYS A 274 22.40 -7.29 5.66
C LYS A 274 21.77 -8.28 4.69
N MET A 275 22.02 -8.10 3.38
CA MET A 275 21.56 -9.02 2.35
C MET A 275 22.26 -10.38 2.48
N ILE A 276 21.48 -11.46 2.50
CA ILE A 276 21.97 -12.84 2.58
C ILE A 276 21.30 -13.68 1.48
N TYR A 277 22.04 -14.60 0.89
CA TYR A 277 21.47 -15.59 -0.03
C TYR A 277 20.78 -16.69 0.77
N LEU A 278 19.48 -16.85 0.56
CA LEU A 278 18.70 -17.87 1.24
C LEU A 278 18.93 -19.22 0.56
N HIS A 279 19.18 -20.23 1.36
CA HIS A 279 19.17 -21.60 0.86
C HIS A 279 17.72 -21.97 0.50
N PRO A 280 17.45 -22.72 -0.59
CA PRO A 280 16.10 -22.99 -1.14
C PRO A 280 15.04 -23.64 -0.21
N ASN A 281 15.35 -23.87 1.07
CA ASN A 281 14.43 -24.47 2.05
C ASN A 281 14.09 -23.52 3.22
N ASN A 282 14.47 -22.24 3.14
CA ASN A 282 14.08 -21.20 4.11
C ASN A 282 13.01 -20.28 3.52
#